data_AF-C7ZC20-F1
#
_entry.id   AF-C7ZC20-F1
#
_cell.length_a   1.000
_cell.length_b   1.000
_cell.length_c   1.000
_cell.angle_alpha   90.00
_cell.angle_beta   90.00
_cell.angle_gamma   90.00
#
_symmetry.space_group_name_H-M   'P 1'
#
loop_
_entity.id
_entity.type
_entity.pdbx_description
1 polymer ?
#
loop_
_entity_poly.entity_id
_entity_poly.type
_entity_poly.pdbx_seq_one_letter_code
_entity_poly.pdbx_strand_id
1 'polypeptide(L)'
;LRKIPGPLLARVTRWWEYRLVSKGDSNLEYIRLHQKYGPVVRVGPNRYSISQPKDVKTIYELGGKFTKADYYKPLLNPDPEKQNIFVVLDNDRHKEKRRKISPLYTMSSMVSYEPAVDEMTTVCIRKLYQFAKEGRLIDIPHWMQYYAFDVIGEITVSSSH
;
A
#
# COMPACT_ATOMS: atom_id res chain seq x y z
N LEU A 1 17.21 -21.18 -13.76
CA LEU A 1 16.25 -20.06 -13.99
C LEU A 1 15.50 -20.11 -15.34
N ARG A 2 15.89 -20.93 -16.33
CA ARG A 2 15.22 -21.03 -17.66
C ARG A 2 13.85 -21.75 -17.67
N LYS A 3 13.47 -22.39 -16.55
CA LYS A 3 12.30 -23.26 -16.42
C LYS A 3 11.07 -22.59 -15.79
N ILE A 4 11.11 -21.30 -15.45
CA ILE A 4 9.96 -20.66 -14.81
C ILE A 4 8.84 -20.43 -15.85
N PRO A 5 7.64 -20.97 -15.63
CA PRO A 5 6.53 -20.87 -16.57
C PRO A 5 5.98 -19.44 -16.63
N GLY A 6 5.25 -19.12 -17.70
CA GLY A 6 4.65 -17.79 -17.91
C GLY A 6 4.43 -17.48 -19.39
N PRO A 7 3.73 -16.37 -19.70
CA PRO A 7 3.43 -15.97 -21.06
C PRO A 7 4.68 -15.84 -21.93
N LEU A 8 4.61 -16.26 -23.20
CA LEU A 8 5.77 -16.24 -24.10
C LEU A 8 6.32 -14.82 -24.30
N LEU A 9 5.43 -13.83 -24.50
CA LEU A 9 5.83 -12.42 -24.66
C LEU A 9 6.52 -11.88 -23.41
N ALA A 10 6.09 -12.29 -22.21
CA ALA A 10 6.71 -11.92 -20.94
C ALA A 10 8.15 -12.45 -20.80
N ARG A 11 8.57 -13.44 -21.60
CA ARG A 11 9.95 -13.94 -21.59
C ARG A 11 10.91 -13.02 -22.33
N VAL A 12 10.42 -12.29 -23.33
CA VAL A 12 11.24 -11.55 -24.29
C VAL A 12 11.14 -10.04 -24.04
N THR A 13 9.98 -9.55 -23.63
CA THR A 13 9.74 -8.10 -23.55
C THR A 13 8.83 -7.70 -22.39
N ARG A 14 8.97 -6.45 -21.94
CA ARG A 14 8.08 -5.79 -20.98
C ARG A 14 6.79 -5.28 -21.60
N TRP A 15 6.66 -5.31 -22.93
CA TRP A 15 5.42 -4.91 -23.63
C TRP A 15 4.19 -5.69 -23.15
N TRP A 16 4.38 -6.97 -22.80
CA TRP A 16 3.29 -7.78 -22.25
C TRP A 16 2.76 -7.21 -20.92
N GLU A 17 3.67 -6.87 -20.00
CA GLU A 17 3.34 -6.26 -18.70
C GLU A 17 2.73 -4.86 -18.88
N TYR A 18 3.32 -4.04 -19.75
CA TYR A 18 2.81 -2.69 -20.05
C TYR A 18 1.37 -2.72 -20.57
N ARG A 19 1.08 -3.61 -21.53
CA ARG A 19 -0.27 -3.76 -22.09
C ARG A 19 -1.27 -4.16 -21.00
N LEU A 20 -0.86 -5.05 -20.10
CA LEU A 20 -1.70 -5.52 -19.01
C LEU A 20 -2.01 -4.42 -17.99
N VAL A 21 -0.99 -3.66 -17.58
CA VAL A 21 -1.16 -2.52 -16.66
C VAL A 21 -2.02 -1.43 -17.31
N SER A 22 -1.79 -1.13 -18.59
CA SER A 22 -2.54 -0.09 -19.33
C SER A 22 -4.03 -0.44 -19.51
N LYS A 23 -4.36 -1.74 -19.54
CA LYS A 23 -5.75 -2.23 -19.59
C LYS A 23 -6.47 -2.16 -18.23
N GLY A 24 -5.72 -2.08 -17.13
CA GLY A 24 -6.27 -1.97 -15.77
C GLY A 24 -6.69 -3.29 -15.12
N ASP A 25 -6.49 -4.44 -15.77
CA ASP A 25 -6.90 -5.77 -15.28
C ASP A 25 -5.72 -6.63 -14.79
N SER A 26 -4.58 -6.00 -14.49
CA SER A 26 -3.35 -6.70 -14.13
C SER A 26 -3.44 -7.63 -12.92
N ASN A 27 -4.18 -7.23 -11.88
CA ASN A 27 -4.43 -8.04 -10.70
C ASN A 27 -5.16 -9.34 -11.05
N LEU A 28 -6.23 -9.25 -11.84
CA LEU A 28 -7.03 -10.40 -12.25
C LEU A 28 -6.22 -11.34 -13.14
N GLU A 29 -5.41 -10.80 -14.04
CA GLU A 29 -4.56 -11.61 -14.91
C GLU A 29 -3.46 -12.33 -14.12
N TYR A 30 -2.84 -11.67 -13.12
CA TYR A 30 -1.88 -12.37 -12.26
C TYR A 30 -2.52 -13.53 -11.49
N ILE A 31 -3.76 -13.39 -11.03
CA ILE A 31 -4.50 -14.50 -10.41
C ILE A 31 -4.68 -15.66 -11.41
N ARG A 32 -5.15 -15.37 -12.64
CA ARG A 32 -5.32 -16.39 -13.69
C ARG A 32 -4.00 -17.09 -14.05
N LEU A 33 -2.92 -16.33 -14.11
CA LEU A 33 -1.60 -16.86 -14.39
C LEU A 33 -1.12 -17.80 -13.29
N HIS A 34 -1.33 -17.45 -12.03
CA HIS A 34 -1.00 -18.32 -10.91
C HIS A 34 -1.87 -19.58 -10.86
N GLN A 35 -3.14 -19.50 -11.26
CA GLN A 35 -4.00 -20.68 -11.43
C GLN A 35 -3.49 -21.60 -12.55
N LYS A 36 -2.99 -21.03 -13.66
CA LYS A 36 -2.54 -21.80 -14.84
C LYS A 36 -1.14 -22.38 -14.70
N TYR A 37 -0.20 -21.61 -14.17
CA TYR A 37 1.24 -21.91 -14.18
C TYR A 37 1.79 -22.26 -12.80
N GLY A 38 0.99 -22.08 -11.74
CA GLY A 38 1.35 -22.39 -10.37
C GLY A 38 1.98 -21.20 -9.61
N PRO A 39 2.73 -21.48 -8.53
CA PRO A 39 3.06 -20.48 -7.52
C PRO A 39 4.09 -19.42 -7.93
N VAL A 40 4.88 -19.69 -8.98
CA VAL A 40 5.91 -18.77 -9.47
C VAL A 40 5.75 -18.62 -10.97
N VAL A 41 5.48 -17.40 -11.41
CA VAL A 41 5.21 -17.09 -12.83
C VAL A 41 6.13 -15.99 -13.31
N ARG A 42 6.70 -16.16 -14.50
CA ARG A 42 7.44 -15.09 -15.18
C ARG A 42 6.46 -14.10 -15.81
N VAL A 43 6.58 -12.83 -15.42
CA VAL A 43 5.71 -11.72 -15.86
C VAL A 43 6.48 -10.66 -16.66
N GLY A 44 7.80 -10.80 -16.78
CA GLY A 44 8.63 -9.97 -17.63
C GLY A 44 10.07 -10.49 -17.69
N PRO A 45 10.93 -9.92 -18.54
CA PRO A 45 12.36 -10.19 -18.50
C PRO A 45 12.91 -9.88 -17.10
N ASN A 46 13.46 -10.89 -16.43
CA ASN A 46 13.93 -10.81 -15.04
C ASN A 46 12.87 -10.40 -14.00
N ARG A 47 11.57 -10.56 -14.32
CA ARG A 47 10.46 -10.26 -13.40
C ARG A 47 9.60 -11.49 -13.15
N TYR A 48 9.30 -11.72 -11.88
CA TYR A 48 8.60 -12.90 -11.41
C TYR A 48 7.51 -12.49 -10.43
N SER A 49 6.33 -13.09 -10.59
CA SER A 49 5.23 -13.01 -9.64
C SER A 49 5.24 -14.28 -8.80
N ILE A 50 5.06 -14.12 -7.49
CA ILE A 50 5.14 -15.19 -6.49
C ILE A 50 3.86 -15.13 -5.64
N SER A 51 3.20 -16.27 -5.44
CA SER A 51 1.91 -16.34 -4.74
C SER A 51 1.91 -17.19 -3.46
N GLN A 52 3.07 -17.68 -3.01
CA GLN A 52 3.14 -18.56 -1.85
C GLN A 52 3.26 -17.76 -0.53
N PRO A 53 2.43 -18.02 0.48
CA PRO A 53 2.52 -17.35 1.78
C PRO A 53 3.90 -17.48 2.46
N LYS A 54 4.56 -18.63 2.31
CA LYS A 54 5.88 -18.89 2.90
C LYS A 54 6.98 -17.94 2.39
N ASP A 55 6.83 -17.43 1.17
CA ASP A 55 7.82 -16.56 0.53
C ASP A 55 7.68 -15.10 0.99
N VAL A 56 6.50 -14.72 1.53
CA VAL A 56 6.20 -13.35 2.00
C VAL A 56 7.22 -12.91 3.06
N LYS A 57 7.51 -13.78 4.04
CA LYS A 57 8.47 -13.46 5.10
C LYS A 57 9.86 -13.16 4.52
N THR A 58 10.31 -13.95 3.55
CA THR A 58 11.64 -13.79 2.93
C THR A 58 11.72 -12.55 2.03
N ILE A 59 10.64 -12.24 1.29
CA ILE A 59 10.59 -11.09 0.38
C ILE A 59 10.49 -9.77 1.15
N TYR A 60 9.64 -9.74 2.18
CA TYR A 60 9.34 -8.53 2.95
C TYR A 60 10.06 -8.48 4.30
N GLU A 61 11.12 -9.27 4.48
CA GLU A 61 11.91 -9.27 5.70
C GLU A 61 12.50 -7.88 5.97
N LEU A 62 12.39 -7.43 7.22
CA LEU A 62 12.97 -6.16 7.64
C LEU A 62 14.50 -6.22 7.63
N GLY A 63 15.13 -5.35 6.85
CA GLY A 63 16.58 -5.43 6.62
C GLY A 63 16.98 -6.59 5.71
N GLY A 64 16.01 -7.20 5.03
CA GLY A 64 16.26 -8.23 4.03
C GLY A 64 17.06 -7.72 2.83
N LYS A 65 17.46 -8.66 1.98
CA LYS A 65 18.30 -8.37 0.81
C LYS A 65 17.54 -7.79 -0.39
N PHE A 66 16.21 -7.80 -0.34
CA PHE A 66 15.37 -7.26 -1.40
C PHE A 66 15.10 -5.79 -1.14
N THR A 67 15.41 -4.96 -2.14
CA THR A 67 15.03 -3.55 -2.18
C THR A 67 13.74 -3.40 -2.99
N LYS A 68 13.04 -2.28 -2.78
CA LYS A 68 11.90 -1.93 -3.63
C LYS A 68 12.36 -1.84 -5.09
N ALA A 69 11.47 -2.20 -6.00
CA ALA A 69 11.78 -2.18 -7.43
C ALA A 69 11.96 -0.75 -7.94
N ASP A 70 12.72 -0.60 -9.03
CA ASP A 70 12.89 0.64 -9.79
C ASP A 70 11.58 1.30 -10.24
N TYR A 71 10.47 0.57 -10.17
CA TYR A 71 9.11 1.07 -10.34
C TYR A 71 8.80 2.33 -9.49
N TYR A 72 9.40 2.47 -8.30
CA TYR A 72 9.18 3.64 -7.44
C TYR A 72 10.05 4.84 -7.81
N LYS A 73 11.05 4.70 -8.68
CA LYS A 73 11.98 5.81 -9.05
C LYS A 73 11.26 7.07 -9.54
N PRO A 74 10.22 6.99 -10.40
CA PRO A 74 9.50 8.19 -10.86
C PRO A 74 8.76 8.95 -9.76
N LEU A 75 8.53 8.32 -8.59
CA LEU A 75 7.85 8.93 -7.44
C LEU A 75 8.84 9.50 -6.41
N LEU A 76 10.15 9.36 -6.66
CA LEU A 76 11.17 9.89 -5.76
C LEU A 76 11.25 11.41 -5.87
N ASN A 77 11.39 12.07 -4.72
CA ASN A 77 11.82 13.46 -4.71
C ASN A 77 13.28 13.54 -5.23
N PRO A 78 13.60 14.49 -6.13
CA PRO A 78 14.98 14.72 -6.57
C PRO A 78 15.93 15.03 -5.42
N ASP A 79 15.43 15.72 -4.38
CA ASP A 79 16.14 15.96 -3.13
C ASP A 79 16.09 14.69 -2.27
N PRO A 80 17.23 14.03 -2.01
CA PRO A 80 17.26 12.80 -1.24
C PRO A 80 16.63 12.97 0.14
N GLU A 81 16.83 14.10 0.81
CA GLU A 81 16.37 14.29 2.19
C GLU A 81 14.85 14.36 2.29
N LYS A 82 14.21 14.87 1.23
CA LYS A 82 12.75 14.99 1.11
C LYS A 82 12.06 13.72 0.59
N GLN A 83 12.80 12.64 0.35
CA GLN A 83 12.18 11.38 -0.05
C GLN A 83 11.32 10.82 1.09
N ASN A 84 10.08 10.46 0.77
CA ASN A 84 9.17 9.85 1.74
C ASN A 84 9.52 8.37 1.98
N ILE A 85 9.12 7.84 3.13
CA ILE A 85 9.36 6.44 3.51
C ILE A 85 8.70 5.43 2.56
N PHE A 86 7.59 5.81 1.92
CA PHE A 86 6.85 4.91 1.03
C PHE A 86 7.61 4.61 -0.27
N VAL A 87 8.34 5.57 -0.82
CA VAL A 87 9.02 5.43 -2.13
C VAL A 87 10.52 5.15 -2.02
N VAL A 88 11.15 5.45 -0.88
CA VAL A 88 12.61 5.26 -0.72
C VAL A 88 12.99 3.79 -0.96
N LEU A 89 13.98 3.59 -1.84
CA LEU A 89 14.44 2.28 -2.32
C LEU A 89 15.54 1.68 -1.44
N ASP A 90 16.41 2.54 -0.91
CA ASP A 90 17.54 2.15 -0.09
C ASP A 90 17.06 1.68 1.29
N ASN A 91 17.51 0.48 1.70
CA ASN A 91 17.03 -0.17 2.91
C ASN A 91 17.51 0.54 4.18
N ASP A 92 18.71 1.14 4.19
CA ASP A 92 19.25 1.84 5.35
C ASP A 92 18.53 3.19 5.56
N ARG A 93 18.30 3.94 4.48
CA ARG A 93 17.53 5.19 4.51
C ARG A 93 16.07 4.93 4.87
N HIS A 94 15.49 3.84 4.36
CA HIS A 94 14.16 3.39 4.77
C HIS A 94 14.12 3.09 6.28
N LYS A 95 15.11 2.35 6.79
CA LYS A 95 15.24 2.02 8.22
C LYS A 95 15.37 3.27 9.08
N GLU A 96 16.19 4.25 8.67
CA GLU A 96 16.36 5.50 9.39
C GLU A 96 15.07 6.32 9.45
N LYS A 97 14.38 6.51 8.31
CA LYS A 97 13.09 7.24 8.26
C LYS A 97 12.01 6.51 9.05
N ARG A 98 11.98 5.17 8.96
CA ARG A 98 11.06 4.35 9.75
C ARG A 98 11.26 4.55 11.24
N ARG A 99 12.52 4.54 11.72
CA ARG A 99 12.84 4.74 13.13
C ARG A 99 12.25 6.03 13.70
N LYS A 100 12.17 7.10 12.89
CA LYS A 100 11.59 8.39 13.29
C LYS A 100 10.07 8.33 13.47
N ILE A 101 9.36 7.53 12.66
CA ILE A 101 7.89 7.43 12.70
C ILE A 101 7.36 6.26 13.53
N SER A 102 8.14 5.20 13.74
CA SER A 102 7.72 3.99 14.45
C SER A 102 7.10 4.26 15.83
N PRO A 103 7.59 5.22 16.64
CA PRO A 103 6.98 5.51 17.94
C PRO A 103 5.49 5.84 17.87
N LEU A 104 5.06 6.56 16.81
CA LEU A 104 3.66 6.93 16.58
C LEU A 104 2.74 5.74 16.35
N TYR A 105 3.29 4.58 15.97
CA TYR A 105 2.55 3.35 15.70
C TYR A 105 2.73 2.30 16.79
N THR A 106 3.25 2.68 17.97
CA THR A 106 3.34 1.78 19.13
C THR A 106 1.97 1.59 19.77
N MET A 107 1.77 0.47 20.47
CA MET A 107 0.51 0.22 21.20
C MET A 107 0.18 1.32 22.20
N SER A 108 1.19 1.86 22.91
CA SER A 108 1.01 2.98 23.82
C SER A 108 0.50 4.23 23.11
N SER A 109 1.05 4.55 21.93
CA SER A 109 0.57 5.69 21.13
C SER A 109 -0.82 5.44 20.55
N MET A 110 -1.10 4.21 20.08
CA MET A 110 -2.43 3.85 19.58
C MET A 110 -3.51 4.01 20.64
N VAL A 111 -3.26 3.58 21.89
CA VAL A 111 -4.19 3.79 23.00
C VAL A 111 -4.41 5.28 23.27
N SER A 112 -3.34 6.10 23.19
CA SER A 112 -3.50 7.55 23.35
C SER A 112 -4.35 8.22 22.27
N TYR A 113 -4.58 7.56 21.13
CA TYR A 113 -5.41 8.05 20.04
C TYR A 113 -6.89 7.69 20.17
N GLU A 114 -7.25 6.74 21.04
CA GLU A 114 -8.63 6.28 21.22
C GLU A 114 -9.62 7.45 21.47
N PRO A 115 -9.33 8.44 22.34
CA PRO A 115 -10.25 9.54 22.57
C PRO A 115 -10.56 10.36 21.31
N ALA A 116 -9.54 10.63 20.48
CA ALA A 116 -9.68 11.35 19.22
C ALA A 116 -10.55 10.57 18.22
N VAL A 117 -10.34 9.25 18.14
CA VAL A 117 -11.14 8.36 17.29
C VAL A 117 -12.59 8.33 17.77
N ASP A 118 -12.83 8.22 19.07
CA ASP A 118 -14.17 8.16 19.66
C ASP A 118 -14.97 9.44 19.42
N GLU A 119 -14.31 10.60 19.54
CA GLU A 119 -14.92 11.90 19.26
C GLU A 119 -15.36 11.99 17.79
N MET A 120 -14.45 11.73 16.85
CA MET A 120 -14.76 11.80 15.41
C MET A 120 -15.79 10.73 15.01
N THR A 121 -15.79 9.58 15.66
CA THR A 121 -16.79 8.53 15.45
C THR A 121 -18.17 8.99 15.89
N THR A 122 -18.26 9.66 17.04
CA THR A 122 -19.51 10.24 17.54
C THR A 122 -20.06 11.29 16.57
N VAL A 123 -19.19 12.15 16.03
CA VAL A 123 -19.57 13.14 14.99
C VAL A 123 -20.08 12.46 13.73
N CYS A 124 -19.35 11.45 13.25
CA CYS A 124 -19.71 10.69 12.04
C CYS A 124 -21.08 10.03 12.19
N ILE A 125 -21.31 9.28 13.28
CA ILE A 125 -22.58 8.61 13.56
C ILE A 125 -23.73 9.61 13.63
N ARG A 126 -23.55 10.73 14.33
CA ARG A 126 -24.57 11.79 14.43
C ARG A 126 -24.96 12.33 13.05
N LYS A 127 -24.00 12.54 12.15
CA LYS A 127 -24.25 12.99 10.78
C LYS A 127 -24.96 11.93 9.94
N LEU A 128 -24.57 10.67 10.05
CA LEU A 128 -25.25 9.57 9.37
C LEU A 128 -26.73 9.45 9.81
N TYR A 129 -27.01 9.58 11.11
CA TYR A 129 -28.40 9.62 11.61
C TYR A 129 -29.17 10.82 11.06
N GLN A 130 -28.54 11.99 10.97
CA GLN A 130 -29.16 13.18 10.38
C GLN A 130 -29.53 12.93 8.92
N PHE A 131 -28.61 12.41 8.10
CA PHE A 131 -28.87 12.10 6.69
C PHE A 131 -29.97 11.05 6.53
N ALA A 132 -30.00 10.04 7.39
CA ALA A 132 -31.06 9.04 7.39
C ALA A 132 -32.45 9.66 7.69
N LYS A 133 -32.55 10.57 8.68
CA LYS A 133 -33.80 11.29 8.99
C LYS A 133 -34.25 12.20 7.85
N GLU A 134 -33.30 12.83 7.16
CA GLU A 134 -33.57 13.70 6.00
C GLU A 134 -33.88 12.91 4.72
N GLY A 135 -33.74 11.58 4.72
CA GLY A 135 -33.89 10.75 3.53
C GLY A 135 -32.82 11.03 2.46
N ARG A 136 -31.66 11.57 2.86
CA ARG A 136 -30.60 12.02 1.95
C ARG A 136 -29.75 10.84 1.50
N LEU A 137 -29.61 10.68 0.18
CA LEU A 137 -28.63 9.75 -0.40
C LEU A 137 -27.22 10.32 -0.25
N ILE A 138 -26.30 9.48 0.22
CA ILE A 138 -24.89 9.84 0.41
C ILE A 138 -23.99 8.78 -0.23
N ASP A 139 -22.83 9.23 -0.70
CA ASP A 139 -21.76 8.36 -1.16
C ASP A 139 -20.90 7.93 0.04
N ILE A 140 -21.07 6.68 0.48
CA ILE A 140 -20.40 6.14 1.67
C ILE A 140 -18.87 6.16 1.53
N PRO A 141 -18.26 5.67 0.43
CA PRO A 141 -16.82 5.78 0.20
C PRO A 141 -16.25 7.19 0.45
N HIS A 142 -16.90 8.19 -0.13
CA HIS A 142 -16.47 9.58 0.00
C HIS A 142 -16.65 10.11 1.43
N TRP A 143 -17.74 9.75 2.10
CA TRP A 143 -17.98 10.11 3.49
C TRP A 143 -16.99 9.46 4.46
N MET A 144 -16.63 8.20 4.22
CA MET A 144 -15.61 7.50 5.00
C MET A 144 -14.23 8.11 4.82
N GLN A 145 -13.94 8.69 3.64
CA GLN A 145 -12.71 9.44 3.43
C GLN A 145 -12.68 10.73 4.25
N TYR A 146 -13.79 11.45 4.39
CA TYR A 146 -13.88 12.60 5.30
C TYR A 146 -13.66 12.18 6.76
N TYR A 147 -14.34 11.13 7.21
CA TYR A 147 -14.13 10.60 8.55
C TYR A 147 -12.66 10.22 8.81
N ALA A 148 -12.01 9.52 7.87
CA ALA A 148 -10.60 9.16 8.01
C ALA A 148 -9.69 10.40 8.06
N PHE A 149 -10.00 11.44 7.29
CA PHE A 149 -9.27 12.70 7.31
C PHE A 149 -9.43 13.42 8.66
N ASP A 150 -10.65 13.49 9.19
CA ASP A 150 -10.93 14.12 10.49
C ASP A 150 -10.22 13.38 11.63
N VAL A 151 -10.26 12.04 11.64
CA VAL A 151 -9.54 11.22 12.63
C VAL A 151 -8.03 11.47 12.58
N ILE A 152 -7.44 11.45 11.39
CA ILE A 152 -6.00 11.70 11.23
C ILE A 152 -5.66 13.14 11.64
N GLY A 153 -6.51 14.11 11.27
CA GLY A 153 -6.35 15.52 11.65
C GLY A 153 -6.35 15.71 13.17
N GLU A 154 -7.31 15.11 13.85
CA GLU A 154 -7.42 15.16 15.31
C GLU A 154 -6.19 14.53 15.98
N ILE A 155 -5.79 13.34 15.55
CA ILE A 155 -4.61 12.65 16.09
C ILE A 155 -3.33 13.46 15.89
N THR A 156 -3.17 14.12 14.73
CA THR A 156 -1.90 14.75 14.34
C THR A 156 -1.76 16.21 14.75
N VAL A 157 -2.85 16.98 14.80
CA VAL A 157 -2.83 18.43 15.00
C VAL A 157 -3.33 18.82 16.39
N SER A 158 -4.36 18.15 16.91
CA SER A 158 -5.02 18.50 18.18
C SER A 158 -4.20 18.08 19.42
N SER A 159 -3.41 17.02 19.31
CA SER A 159 -2.56 16.48 20.38
C SER A 159 -1.25 17.26 20.61
N SER A 160 -1.08 18.44 19.98
CA SER A 160 0.08 19.35 20.19
C SER A 160 -0.13 20.43 21.26
N HIS A 161 -1.07 20.22 22.21
CA HIS A 161 -1.27 21.07 23.38
C HIS A 161 -0.74 20.44 24.67
#